data_AF-A0AAN6H1N3-F1
#
_entry.id   AF-A0AAN6H1N3-F1
#
_cell.length_a   1.000
_cell.length_b   1.000
_cell.length_c   1.000
_cell.angle_alpha   90.00
_cell.angle_beta   90.00
_cell.angle_gamma   90.00
#
_symmetry.space_group_name_H-M   'P 1'
#
loop_
_entity.id
_entity.type
_entity.pdbx_description
1 polymer ?
#
loop_
_entity_poly.entity_id
_entity_poly.type
_entity_poly.pdbx_seq_one_letter_code
_entity_poly.pdbx_strand_id
1 'polypeptide(L)' 'MGILDQDVNDKVSLAVPGLYRRGIERAEWTQLKFWTYMADGLYQSLICYFFTYLVFRPANFNTESGHVISDYKRMG' A
#
# COMPACT_ATOMS: atom_id res chain seq x y z
N MET A 1 10.18 -6.25 -0.86
CA MET A 1 10.79 -6.80 0.38
C MET A 1 10.55 -8.30 0.39
N GLY A 2 11.55 -9.15 0.68
CA GLY A 2 11.30 -10.59 0.72
C GLY A 2 12.52 -11.50 0.92
N ILE A 3 13.66 -11.21 0.29
CA ILE A 3 14.85 -12.08 0.38
C ILE A 3 15.88 -11.62 1.42
N LEU A 4 16.02 -10.30 1.63
CA LEU A 4 17.03 -9.72 2.55
C LEU A 4 16.40 -8.85 3.64
N ASP A 5 15.13 -9.06 3.96
CA ASP A 5 14.43 -8.26 4.96
C ASP A 5 14.61 -8.90 6.33
N GLN A 6 15.39 -8.24 7.21
CA GLN A 6 15.62 -8.65 8.58
C GLN A 6 14.96 -7.64 9.52
N ASP A 7 13.93 -8.08 10.26
CA ASP A 7 13.21 -7.23 11.22
C ASP A 7 14.11 -6.87 12.43
N VAL A 8 15.07 -7.75 12.77
CA VAL A 8 16.07 -7.57 13.84
C VAL A 8 17.41 -8.23 13.50
N ASN A 9 18.49 -7.67 14.02
CA ASN A 9 19.86 -8.20 13.87
C ASN A 9 20.04 -9.53 14.62
N ASP A 10 20.74 -10.48 14.02
CA ASP A 10 20.99 -11.86 14.49
C ASP A 10 21.39 -11.96 15.98
N LYS A 11 22.21 -11.02 16.49
CA LYS A 11 22.65 -11.00 17.90
C LYS A 11 21.50 -10.74 18.88
N VAL A 12 20.53 -9.92 18.50
CA VAL A 12 19.36 -9.57 19.33
C VAL A 12 18.30 -10.68 19.25
N SER A 13 18.15 -11.32 18.10
CA SER A 13 17.28 -12.49 17.91
C SER A 13 17.69 -13.68 18.80
N LEU A 14 18.99 -13.88 19.02
CA LEU A 14 19.51 -14.91 19.93
C LEU A 14 19.38 -14.53 21.41
N ALA A 15 19.45 -13.23 21.74
CA ALA A 15 19.37 -12.74 23.11
C ALA A 15 17.94 -12.71 23.67
N VAL A 16 16.91 -12.61 22.80
CA VAL A 16 15.50 -12.54 23.20
C VAL A 16 14.72 -13.70 22.56
N PRO A 17 14.74 -14.91 23.17
CA PRO A 17 14.08 -16.09 22.59
C PRO A 17 12.54 -15.98 22.52
N GLY A 18 11.94 -14.97 23.17
CA GLY A 18 10.50 -14.72 23.13
C GLY A 18 9.96 -14.36 21.74
N LEU A 19 10.80 -13.85 20.83
CA LEU A 19 10.41 -13.48 19.46
C LEU A 19 10.00 -14.71 18.62
N TYR A 20 10.60 -15.88 18.86
CA TYR A 20 10.27 -17.12 18.15
C TYR A 20 8.85 -17.65 18.47
N ARG A 21 8.32 -17.30 19.65
CA ARG A 21 7.01 -17.77 20.10
C ARG A 21 5.86 -17.31 19.19
N ARG A 22 5.99 -16.11 18.60
CA ARG A 22 5.04 -15.59 17.60
C ARG A 22 4.93 -16.45 16.34
N GLY A 23 6.04 -17.10 15.93
CA GLY A 23 6.06 -18.03 14.80
C GLY A 23 5.32 -19.33 15.12
N ILE A 24 5.51 -19.88 16.33
CA ILE A 24 4.77 -21.08 16.80
C ILE A 24 3.27 -20.80 16.86
N GLU A 25 2.88 -19.63 17.35
CA GLU A 25 1.49 -19.19 17.46
C GLU A 25 0.86 -18.82 16.10
N ARG A 26 1.62 -18.88 15.00
CA ARG A 26 1.19 -18.51 13.63
C ARG A 26 0.53 -17.13 13.55
N ALA A 27 0.95 -16.21 14.43
CA ALA A 27 0.31 -14.90 14.56
C ALA A 27 0.66 -13.94 13.41
N GLU A 28 1.71 -14.23 12.63
CA GLU A 28 2.18 -13.37 11.55
C GLU A 28 1.34 -13.47 10.28
N TRP A 29 0.83 -14.67 9.97
CA TRP A 29 -0.05 -14.95 8.84
C TRP A 29 -1.41 -15.44 9.33
N THR A 30 -2.37 -14.52 9.39
CA THR A 30 -3.75 -14.83 9.75
C THR A 30 -4.70 -14.44 8.64
N GLN A 31 -5.83 -15.16 8.54
CA GLN A 31 -6.87 -14.89 7.55
C GLN A 31 -7.42 -13.46 7.69
N LEU A 32 -7.54 -12.96 8.93
CA LEU A 32 -7.96 -11.59 9.19
C LEU A 32 -6.98 -10.59 8.57
N LYS A 33 -5.66 -10.79 8.77
CA LYS A 33 -4.62 -9.91 8.20
C LYS A 33 -4.68 -9.88 6.67
N PHE A 34 -4.92 -11.02 6.03
CA PHE A 34 -5.12 -11.08 4.58
C PHE A 34 -6.32 -10.23 4.13
N TRP A 35 -7.49 -10.42 4.74
CA TRP A 35 -8.69 -9.67 4.36
C TRP A 35 -8.59 -8.18 4.68
N THR A 36 -7.90 -7.79 5.75
CA THR A 36 -7.64 -6.37 6.03
C THR A 36 -6.77 -5.73 4.95
N TYR A 37 -5.74 -6.41 4.46
CA TYR A 37 -4.95 -5.90 3.33
C TYR A 37 -5.72 -5.88 2.02
N MET A 38 -6.61 -6.86 1.77
CA MET A 38 -7.49 -6.84 0.60
C MET A 38 -8.47 -5.66 0.64
N ALA A 39 -9.04 -5.37 1.81
CA ALA A 39 -9.94 -4.23 2.00
C ALA A 39 -9.20 -2.89 1.86
N ASP A 40 -7.99 -2.78 2.41
CA ASP A 40 -7.12 -1.61 2.28
C ASP A 40 -6.76 -1.34 0.81
N GLY A 41 -6.39 -2.39 0.05
CA GLY A 41 -6.14 -2.29 -1.39
C GLY A 41 -7.38 -1.86 -2.19
N LEU A 42 -8.57 -2.35 -1.84
CA LEU A 42 -9.82 -1.90 -2.45
C LEU A 42 -10.07 -0.42 -2.15
N TYR A 43 -9.89 0.01 -0.90
CA TYR A 43 -10.02 1.41 -0.51
C TYR A 43 -9.01 2.32 -1.24
N GLN A 44 -7.74 1.93 -1.29
CA GLN A 44 -6.68 2.68 -1.97
C GLN A 44 -6.96 2.79 -3.47
N SER A 45 -7.41 1.70 -4.12
CA SER A 45 -7.77 1.74 -5.55
C SER A 45 -8.96 2.65 -5.84
N LEU A 46 -10.00 2.62 -5.00
CA LEU A 46 -11.14 3.55 -5.11
C LEU A 46 -10.69 5.00 -4.98
N ILE A 47 -9.87 5.31 -3.98
CA ILE A 47 -9.36 6.67 -3.80
C ILE A 47 -8.51 7.11 -4.99
N CYS A 48 -7.56 6.29 -5.44
CA CYS A 48 -6.69 6.64 -6.57
C CYS A 48 -7.50 6.96 -7.84
N TYR A 49 -8.55 6.17 -8.10
CA TYR A 49 -9.45 6.39 -9.23
C TYR A 49 -10.30 7.65 -9.04
N PHE A 50 -11.03 7.76 -7.94
CA PHE A 50 -11.99 8.84 -7.73
C PHE A 50 -11.31 10.19 -7.50
N PHE A 51 -10.13 10.21 -6.89
CA PHE A 51 -9.35 11.44 -6.73
C PHE A 51 -8.97 12.01 -8.10
N THR A 52 -8.41 11.19 -8.98
CA THR A 52 -8.06 11.58 -10.35
C THR A 52 -9.32 12.01 -11.13
N TYR A 53 -10.42 11.28 -11.01
CA TYR A 53 -11.69 11.63 -11.65
C TYR A 53 -12.23 13.00 -11.20
N LEU A 54 -12.25 13.27 -9.89
CA LEU A 54 -12.79 14.51 -9.33
C LEU A 54 -11.97 15.74 -9.75
N VAL A 55 -10.66 15.60 -9.91
CA VAL A 55 -9.77 16.67 -10.40
C VAL A 55 -10.13 17.08 -11.84
N PHE A 56 -10.47 16.11 -12.70
CA PHE A 56 -10.80 16.38 -14.11
C PHE A 56 -12.29 16.60 -14.39
N ARG A 57 -13.18 16.26 -13.44
CA ARG A 57 -14.63 16.51 -13.52
C ARG A 57 -15.04 17.95 -13.86
N PRO A 58 -14.45 19.02 -13.28
CA PRO A 58 -14.86 20.40 -13.58
C PRO A 58 -14.42 20.90 -14.97
N ALA A 59 -13.75 20.07 -15.78
CA ALA A 59 -13.32 20.39 -17.16
C ALA A 59 -12.51 21.71 -17.29
N ASN A 60 -11.84 22.13 -16.22
CA ASN A 60 -10.96 23.28 -16.20
C ASN A 60 -9.51 22.87 -16.51
N PHE A 61 -8.69 23.84 -16.89
CA PHE A 61 -7.26 23.64 -17.02
C PHE A 61 -6.64 23.42 -15.63
N ASN A 62 -6.24 22.19 -15.34
CA ASN A 62 -5.54 21.82 -14.09
C ASN A 62 -4.01 22.04 -14.17
N THR A 63 -3.53 22.70 -15.23
CA THR A 63 -2.11 22.96 -15.49
C THR A 63 -1.85 24.48 -15.47
N GLU A 64 -0.77 24.92 -14.83
CA GLU A 64 -0.38 26.35 -14.76
C GLU A 64 -0.15 26.99 -16.14
N SER A 65 0.27 26.21 -17.14
CA SER A 65 0.48 26.63 -18.53
C SER A 65 -0.78 26.52 -19.42
N GLY A 66 -1.94 26.15 -18.86
CA GLY A 66 -3.21 26.07 -19.61
C GLY A 66 -3.31 24.93 -20.63
N HIS A 67 -2.36 23.99 -20.67
CA HIS A 67 -2.42 22.86 -21.60
C HIS A 67 -3.40 21.79 -21.12
N VAL A 68 -4.19 21.25 -22.06
CA VAL A 68 -5.12 20.14 -21.80
C VAL A 68 -4.33 18.86 -21.54
N ILE A 69 -4.54 18.28 -20.35
CA ILE A 69 -3.94 17.00 -19.94
C ILE A 69 -5.00 15.94 -19.64
N SER A 70 -6.27 16.19 -20.03
CA SER A 70 -7.40 15.29 -19.80
C SER A 70 -7.43 14.06 -20.74
N ASP A 71 -6.31 13.75 -21.41
CA ASP A 71 -6.24 12.65 -22.37
C ASP A 71 -6.05 11.31 -21.66
N TYR A 72 -6.72 10.27 -22.16
CA TYR A 72 -6.68 8.94 -21.56
C TYR A 72 -5.26 8.35 -21.49
N LYS A 73 -4.34 8.76 -22.38
CA LYS A 73 -2.94 8.29 -22.39
C LYS A 73 -2.09 8.91 -21.29
N ARG A 74 -2.56 9.97 -20.64
CA ARG A 74 -1.81 10.73 -19.63
C ARG A 74 -2.38 10.57 -18.21
N MET A 75 -3.54 9.93 -18.08
CA MET A 75 -4.28 9.77 -16.83
C MET A 75 -4.00 8.45 -16.10
N GLY A 76 -3.15 7.58 -16.66
CA GLY A 76 -2.80 6.26 -16.11
C GLY A 76 -1.30 6.00 -16.10
#